data_AF-A0A433PIL8-F1
#
_entry.id   AF-A0A433PIL8-F1
#
_cell.length_a   1.000
_cell.length_b   1.000
_cell.length_c   1.000
_cell.angle_alpha   90.00
_cell.angle_beta   90.00
_cell.angle_gamma   90.00
#
_symmetry.space_group_name_H-M   'P 1'
#
loop_
_entity.id
_entity.type
_entity.pdbx_description
1 polymer ?
#
loop_
_entity_poly.entity_id
_entity_poly.type
_entity_poly.pdbx_seq_one_letter_code
_entity_poly.pdbx_strand_id
1 'polypeptide(L)'
;MASPVKLYVYDLSQGMARQMSMGLIGKQIDGIWHTSVVVYGHEFYYGQGIFASAPGTTLHGRPVEIVDMGETYLPEDVFIEYIDSLRSVYTPEKYHLLENNCNNFTNDVCQFLTGRTIPSHITALPADFLQTPFGQSLRPMIESFFSPPAHPAGPSTTAFAPAAAASVPSLAPATTSPLHTATNLSALTHHLTTNRAVVVFFTSATCGPCRMIEPEFERVIPDKNDQLAGRGRVVGVKVDTQVAFDAASQYGIRATPTFKFFLDGKEFHEFKGADTHELRSGVDLLAWTAYPPHPHTILSLRHIPSLSTDPILFSAIGNLDAVFAKLDTVAKEDEVEIGVEDREALDKAKAVLIRRKEGKPASDSAFELNVDKFDATVARLLAALSLAHHFPLLDILRLLLLESRVADFYARNPSTLVEIIQRVNSATDASASSTATDLPPKTLVLMTLRVACNVLCYPAIPTTHLLSSSPASHRGDLTALLISSLLSPDTQIRQTAASLAFDVAAWIARGRSESSPRAEDDEWELEVASAAAGALEAEKEEEIVYRLACAMAHLLYCVPKGSAVPGLMSVLGVKEAMEKKVVEQSVKGDKVKAVCREVGIVLAKSLEMGEGN
;
A
#
# COMPACT_ATOMS: atom_id res chain seq x y z
N MET A 1 35.32 -11.88 -15.26
CA MET A 1 35.29 -13.36 -15.27
C MET A 1 34.26 -13.78 -16.31
N ALA A 2 34.47 -14.90 -17.01
CA ALA A 2 33.49 -15.40 -17.97
C ALA A 2 32.20 -15.80 -17.22
N SER A 3 31.04 -15.48 -17.80
CA SER A 3 29.73 -15.82 -17.24
C SER A 3 28.95 -16.73 -18.19
N PRO A 4 28.36 -17.85 -17.71
CA PRO A 4 27.62 -18.75 -18.57
C PRO A 4 26.30 -18.11 -19.03
N VAL A 5 25.94 -18.37 -20.29
CA VAL A 5 24.71 -17.92 -20.91
C VAL A 5 23.88 -19.16 -21.28
N LYS A 6 22.64 -19.23 -20.80
CA LYS A 6 21.73 -20.34 -21.08
C LYS A 6 20.44 -19.81 -21.68
N LEU A 7 19.88 -20.54 -22.64
CA LEU A 7 18.54 -20.30 -23.17
C LEU A 7 17.59 -21.32 -22.54
N TYR A 8 16.55 -20.84 -21.87
CA TYR A 8 15.49 -21.67 -21.32
C TYR A 8 14.35 -21.72 -22.33
N VAL A 9 13.89 -22.92 -22.66
CA VAL A 9 12.82 -23.15 -23.63
C VAL A 9 11.63 -23.76 -22.92
N TYR A 10 10.45 -23.22 -23.20
CA TYR A 10 9.17 -23.60 -22.61
C TYR A 10 8.19 -23.99 -23.71
N ASP A 11 7.36 -25.01 -23.46
CA ASP A 11 6.23 -25.35 -24.33
C ASP A 11 4.93 -24.78 -23.74
N LEU A 12 4.43 -23.70 -24.33
CA LEU A 12 3.17 -23.05 -23.92
C LEU A 12 1.95 -23.95 -24.15
N SER A 13 2.05 -24.97 -25.00
CA SER A 13 0.97 -25.93 -25.25
C SER A 13 0.98 -27.11 -24.29
N GLN A 14 2.03 -27.26 -23.48
CA GLN A 14 2.21 -28.35 -22.53
C GLN A 14 1.97 -29.76 -23.15
N GLY A 15 2.49 -29.98 -24.36
CA GLY A 15 2.36 -31.24 -25.09
C GLY A 15 1.09 -31.38 -25.94
N MET A 16 0.12 -30.46 -25.82
CA MET A 16 -1.09 -30.49 -26.65
C MET A 16 -0.79 -30.25 -28.13
N ALA A 17 0.16 -29.36 -28.46
CA ALA A 17 0.55 -29.14 -29.86
C ALA A 17 1.05 -30.44 -30.49
N ARG A 18 1.89 -31.19 -29.77
CA ARG A 18 2.42 -32.48 -30.22
C ARG A 18 1.34 -33.54 -30.47
N GLN A 19 0.28 -33.53 -29.66
CA GLN A 19 -0.81 -34.52 -29.75
C GLN A 19 -1.84 -34.18 -30.84
N MET A 20 -2.09 -32.89 -31.09
CA MET A 20 -3.24 -32.43 -31.87
C MET A 20 -2.87 -31.86 -33.24
N SER A 21 -1.64 -31.41 -33.44
CA SER A 21 -1.20 -30.71 -34.65
C SER A 21 -1.40 -31.52 -35.94
N MET A 22 -1.05 -32.80 -35.97
CA MET A 22 -1.28 -33.64 -37.16
C MET A 22 -2.75 -33.80 -37.52
N GLY A 23 -3.64 -33.88 -36.52
CA GLY A 23 -5.08 -34.05 -36.74
C GLY A 23 -5.79 -32.75 -37.14
N LEU A 24 -5.33 -31.60 -36.65
CA LEU A 24 -5.99 -30.31 -36.85
C LEU A 24 -5.47 -29.51 -38.04
N ILE A 25 -4.16 -29.55 -38.29
CA ILE A 25 -3.51 -28.68 -39.29
C ILE A 25 -2.72 -29.48 -40.34
N GLY A 26 -2.75 -30.81 -40.28
CA GLY A 26 -2.10 -31.71 -41.26
C GLY A 26 -0.57 -31.66 -41.26
N LYS A 27 0.04 -31.03 -40.25
CA LYS A 27 1.48 -30.90 -40.05
C LYS A 27 1.80 -31.11 -38.57
N GLN A 28 2.84 -31.87 -38.27
CA GLN A 28 3.29 -32.12 -36.90
C GLN A 28 3.98 -30.87 -36.37
N ILE A 29 3.51 -30.36 -35.24
CA ILE A 29 4.13 -29.30 -34.43
C ILE A 29 4.37 -29.86 -33.04
N ASP A 30 5.63 -29.91 -32.60
CA ASP A 30 6.00 -30.57 -31.35
C ASP A 30 5.83 -29.71 -30.09
N GLY A 31 5.59 -28.41 -30.24
CA GLY A 31 5.39 -27.48 -29.13
C GLY A 31 5.10 -26.05 -29.61
N ILE A 32 4.57 -25.22 -28.72
CA ILE A 32 4.50 -23.76 -28.91
C ILE A 32 5.60 -23.15 -28.07
N TRP A 33 6.71 -22.82 -28.73
CA TRP A 33 7.95 -22.47 -28.03
C TRP A 33 7.95 -21.03 -27.53
N HIS A 34 8.28 -20.87 -26.24
CA HIS A 34 8.61 -19.60 -25.61
C HIS A 34 10.02 -19.70 -25.03
N THR A 35 10.78 -18.60 -25.04
CA THR A 35 12.17 -18.61 -24.60
C THR A 35 12.52 -17.45 -23.67
N SER A 36 13.52 -17.69 -22.80
CA SER A 36 14.17 -16.69 -21.96
C SER A 36 15.69 -16.91 -21.91
N VAL A 37 16.46 -15.87 -21.57
CA VAL A 37 17.94 -15.96 -21.45
C VAL A 37 18.37 -15.83 -20.00
N VAL A 38 19.16 -16.78 -19.51
CA VAL A 38 19.76 -16.75 -18.18
C VAL A 38 21.23 -16.38 -18.27
N VAL A 39 21.60 -15.27 -17.64
CA VAL A 39 22.99 -14.77 -17.54
C VAL A 39 23.14 -13.91 -16.27
N TYR A 40 24.33 -13.88 -15.67
CA TYR A 40 24.61 -13.16 -14.41
C TYR A 40 23.65 -13.50 -13.24
N GLY A 41 23.11 -14.73 -13.23
CA GLY A 41 22.16 -15.16 -12.20
C GLY A 41 20.73 -14.63 -12.39
N HIS A 42 20.42 -14.02 -13.52
CA HIS A 42 19.10 -13.47 -13.84
C HIS A 42 18.55 -14.08 -15.14
N GLU A 43 17.24 -14.27 -15.21
CA GLU A 43 16.48 -14.73 -16.37
C GLU A 43 15.73 -13.55 -17.02
N PHE A 44 16.02 -13.27 -18.28
CA PHE A 44 15.47 -12.17 -19.06
C PHE A 44 14.51 -12.67 -20.13
N TYR A 45 13.35 -12.02 -20.26
CA TYR A 45 12.30 -12.37 -21.22
C TYR A 45 11.44 -11.14 -21.56
N TYR A 46 10.67 -11.23 -22.64
CA TYR A 46 9.87 -10.13 -23.20
C TYR A 46 8.35 -10.42 -23.25
N GLY A 47 7.55 -9.55 -22.66
CA GLY A 47 6.09 -9.59 -22.75
C GLY A 47 5.54 -8.18 -22.96
N GLN A 48 4.91 -7.61 -21.94
CA GLN A 48 4.58 -6.18 -21.88
C GLN A 48 5.81 -5.33 -21.53
N GLY A 49 6.91 -5.51 -22.27
CA GLY A 49 8.23 -4.98 -21.95
C GLY A 49 9.23 -6.07 -21.52
N ILE A 50 10.49 -5.69 -21.34
CA ILE A 50 11.57 -6.60 -20.94
C ILE A 50 11.57 -6.77 -19.41
N PHE A 51 11.49 -8.02 -18.97
CA PHE A 51 11.51 -8.42 -17.57
C PHE A 51 12.81 -9.15 -17.22
N ALA A 52 13.17 -9.11 -15.94
CA ALA A 52 14.24 -9.89 -15.34
C ALA A 52 13.71 -10.60 -14.09
N SER A 53 14.09 -11.84 -13.87
CA SER A 53 13.63 -12.66 -12.74
C SER A 53 14.73 -13.61 -12.27
N ALA A 54 14.51 -14.30 -11.16
CA ALA A 54 15.39 -15.40 -10.78
C ALA A 54 15.20 -16.59 -11.76
N PRO A 55 16.26 -17.33 -12.10
CA PRO A 55 16.17 -18.45 -13.04
C PRO A 55 15.17 -19.53 -12.60
N GLY A 56 14.23 -19.85 -13.48
CA GLY A 56 13.19 -20.86 -13.27
C GLY A 56 12.01 -20.42 -12.41
N THR A 57 11.89 -19.12 -12.11
CA THR A 57 10.76 -18.55 -11.34
C THR A 57 9.77 -17.79 -12.23
N THR A 58 9.88 -17.92 -13.54
CA THR A 58 8.96 -17.26 -14.47
C THR A 58 7.60 -17.93 -14.48
N LEU A 59 6.59 -17.18 -14.90
CA LEU A 59 5.20 -17.61 -15.11
C LEU A 59 5.04 -18.74 -16.16
N HIS A 60 6.12 -19.11 -16.86
CA HIS A 60 6.15 -20.19 -17.86
C HIS A 60 6.48 -21.57 -17.25
N GLY A 61 6.69 -21.65 -15.94
CA GLY A 61 6.91 -22.90 -15.23
C GLY A 61 8.36 -23.39 -15.33
N ARG A 62 8.57 -24.71 -15.46
CA ARG A 62 9.91 -25.29 -15.62
C ARG A 62 10.27 -25.38 -17.10
N PRO A 63 11.50 -25.03 -17.51
CA PRO A 63 11.92 -25.18 -18.90
C PRO A 63 11.90 -26.65 -19.29
N VAL A 64 11.32 -26.93 -20.46
CA VAL A 64 11.30 -28.27 -21.07
C VAL A 64 12.64 -28.61 -21.70
N GLU A 65 13.42 -27.59 -22.06
CA GLU A 65 14.79 -27.71 -22.56
C GLU A 65 15.63 -26.52 -22.07
N ILE A 66 16.88 -26.78 -21.69
CA ILE A 66 17.87 -25.76 -21.36
C ILE A 66 19.03 -25.91 -22.35
N VAL A 67 19.21 -24.92 -23.21
CA VAL A 67 20.25 -24.90 -24.23
C VAL A 67 21.43 -24.09 -23.72
N ASP A 68 22.64 -24.67 -23.79
CA ASP A 68 23.88 -23.98 -23.47
C ASP A 68 24.29 -23.06 -24.62
N MET A 69 24.26 -21.74 -24.38
CA MET A 69 24.60 -20.73 -25.38
C MET A 69 26.09 -20.33 -25.32
N GLY A 70 26.87 -20.89 -24.39
CA GLY A 70 28.29 -20.60 -24.20
C GLY A 70 28.53 -19.59 -23.08
N GLU A 71 29.63 -18.84 -23.18
CA GLU A 71 30.05 -17.89 -22.14
C GLU A 71 30.21 -16.48 -22.72
N THR A 72 29.86 -15.48 -21.92
CA THR A 72 30.12 -14.07 -22.21
C THR A 72 31.26 -13.53 -21.32
N TYR A 73 32.05 -12.62 -21.89
CA TYR A 73 33.08 -11.87 -21.18
C TYR A 73 32.67 -10.41 -20.93
N LEU A 74 31.46 -10.03 -21.36
CA LEU A 74 30.93 -8.69 -21.12
C LEU A 74 30.72 -8.49 -19.61
N PRO A 75 31.06 -7.29 -19.09
CA PRO A 75 30.63 -6.87 -17.78
C PRO A 75 29.10 -6.79 -17.67
N GLU A 76 28.54 -7.06 -16.49
CA GLU A 76 27.09 -7.07 -16.26
C GLU A 76 26.47 -5.68 -16.51
N ASP A 77 27.14 -4.60 -16.10
CA ASP A 77 26.72 -3.22 -16.34
C ASP A 77 26.57 -2.90 -17.83
N VAL A 78 27.53 -3.31 -18.67
CA VAL A 78 27.46 -3.15 -20.13
C VAL A 78 26.28 -3.92 -20.74
N PHE A 79 26.01 -5.11 -20.19
CA PHE A 79 24.85 -5.90 -20.61
C PHE A 79 23.52 -5.24 -20.21
N ILE A 80 23.43 -4.67 -19.01
CA ILE A 80 22.23 -3.94 -18.56
C ILE A 80 22.00 -2.69 -19.41
N GLU A 81 23.04 -1.93 -19.77
CA GLU A 81 22.91 -0.80 -20.71
C GLU A 81 22.35 -1.24 -22.07
N TYR A 82 22.79 -2.39 -22.58
CA TYR A 82 22.25 -2.98 -23.80
C TYR A 82 20.77 -3.35 -23.65
N ILE A 83 20.38 -4.02 -22.56
CA ILE A 83 18.99 -4.34 -22.25
C ILE A 83 18.12 -3.07 -22.19
N ASP A 84 18.61 -2.01 -21.57
CA ASP A 84 17.90 -0.73 -21.49
C ASP A 84 17.73 -0.08 -22.87
N SER A 85 18.73 -0.19 -23.77
CA SER A 85 18.59 0.26 -25.15
C SER A 85 17.49 -0.50 -25.91
N LEU A 86 17.36 -1.80 -25.65
CA LEU A 86 16.36 -2.68 -26.24
C LEU A 86 14.93 -2.37 -25.76
N ARG A 87 14.75 -1.69 -24.61
CA ARG A 87 13.41 -1.33 -24.10
C ARG A 87 12.63 -0.40 -25.04
N SER A 88 13.32 0.35 -25.90
CA SER A 88 12.71 1.19 -26.95
C SER A 88 12.19 0.39 -28.16
N VAL A 89 12.73 -0.81 -28.36
CA VAL A 89 12.37 -1.73 -29.45
C VAL A 89 11.32 -2.73 -28.99
N TYR A 90 11.49 -3.26 -27.77
CA TYR A 90 10.65 -4.25 -27.14
C TYR A 90 9.69 -3.60 -26.12
N THR A 91 8.76 -2.78 -26.61
CA THR A 91 7.74 -2.09 -25.80
C THR A 91 6.45 -2.93 -25.71
N PRO A 92 5.54 -2.63 -24.75
CA PRO A 92 4.21 -3.25 -24.70
C PRO A 92 3.41 -3.10 -26.01
N GLU A 93 3.45 -1.91 -26.60
CA GLU A 93 2.67 -1.54 -27.79
C GLU A 93 3.21 -2.20 -29.07
N LYS A 94 4.49 -2.58 -29.07
CA LYS A 94 5.15 -3.26 -30.18
C LYS A 94 5.10 -4.79 -30.08
N TYR A 95 4.53 -5.34 -29.01
CA TYR A 95 4.48 -6.80 -28.82
C TYR A 95 3.58 -7.42 -29.89
N HIS A 96 4.14 -8.35 -30.67
CA HIS A 96 3.42 -9.07 -31.71
C HIS A 96 3.76 -10.57 -31.67
N LEU A 97 2.72 -11.41 -31.57
CA LEU A 97 2.86 -12.86 -31.37
C LEU A 97 3.78 -13.55 -32.39
N LEU A 98 3.87 -13.05 -33.62
CA LEU A 98 4.61 -13.69 -34.71
C LEU A 98 5.91 -12.98 -35.10
N GLU A 99 6.00 -11.66 -34.90
CA GLU A 99 7.04 -10.83 -35.51
C GLU A 99 7.90 -10.09 -34.50
N ASN A 100 7.38 -9.86 -33.28
CA ASN A 100 8.10 -9.19 -32.22
C ASN A 100 7.67 -9.77 -30.87
N ASN A 101 8.21 -10.94 -30.54
CA ASN A 101 7.88 -11.70 -29.34
C ASN A 101 9.15 -12.08 -28.56
N CYS A 102 8.99 -12.87 -27.50
CA CYS A 102 10.11 -13.38 -26.70
C CYS A 102 11.23 -14.04 -27.51
N ASN A 103 10.90 -14.81 -28.54
CA ASN A 103 11.88 -15.54 -29.32
C ASN A 103 12.74 -14.59 -30.18
N ASN A 104 12.20 -13.45 -30.61
CA ASN A 104 12.98 -12.40 -31.26
C ASN A 104 13.92 -11.73 -30.25
N PHE A 105 13.39 -11.35 -29.09
CA PHE A 105 14.15 -10.73 -28.02
C PHE A 105 15.32 -11.60 -27.53
N THR A 106 15.06 -12.86 -27.22
CA THR A 106 16.10 -13.79 -26.74
C THR A 106 17.12 -14.10 -27.83
N ASN A 107 16.73 -14.10 -29.10
CA ASN A 107 17.66 -14.22 -30.20
C ASN A 107 18.63 -13.04 -30.27
N ASP A 108 18.15 -11.80 -30.17
CA ASP A 108 18.99 -10.60 -30.18
C ASP A 108 19.95 -10.60 -28.97
N VAL A 109 19.44 -10.95 -27.79
CA VAL A 109 20.22 -11.05 -26.55
C VAL A 109 21.30 -12.14 -26.66
N CYS A 110 20.98 -13.33 -27.18
CA CYS A 110 21.96 -14.39 -27.37
C CYS A 110 23.03 -14.02 -28.40
N GLN A 111 22.65 -13.34 -29.49
CA GLN A 111 23.58 -12.84 -30.48
C GLN A 111 24.53 -11.79 -29.87
N PHE A 112 24.02 -10.86 -29.08
CA PHE A 112 24.84 -9.85 -28.41
C PHE A 112 25.82 -10.47 -27.41
N LEU A 113 25.35 -11.41 -26.58
CA LEU A 113 26.15 -12.02 -25.52
C LEU A 113 27.19 -13.02 -26.04
N THR A 114 26.88 -13.78 -27.09
CA THR A 114 27.67 -14.97 -27.48
C THR A 114 27.92 -15.10 -28.99
N GLY A 115 27.30 -14.24 -29.81
CA GLY A 115 27.32 -14.34 -31.27
C GLY A 115 26.50 -15.50 -31.84
N ARG A 116 25.73 -16.22 -31.02
CA ARG A 116 24.92 -17.36 -31.43
C ARG A 116 23.44 -17.00 -31.54
N THR A 117 22.76 -17.55 -32.53
CA THR A 117 21.30 -17.51 -32.67
C THR A 117 20.64 -18.63 -31.87
N ILE A 118 19.40 -18.42 -31.43
CA ILE A 118 18.61 -19.49 -30.80
C ILE A 118 18.24 -20.58 -31.84
N PRO A 119 17.87 -21.81 -31.41
CA PRO A 119 17.56 -22.92 -32.32
C PRO A 119 16.51 -22.58 -33.38
N SER A 120 16.78 -22.97 -34.64
CA SER A 120 15.95 -22.60 -35.79
C SER A 120 14.52 -23.15 -35.76
N HIS A 121 14.29 -24.26 -35.06
CA HIS A 121 12.94 -24.84 -34.91
C HIS A 121 12.02 -23.96 -34.01
N ILE A 122 12.59 -23.07 -33.21
CA ILE A 122 11.86 -22.09 -32.38
C ILE A 122 11.52 -20.85 -33.22
N THR A 123 12.48 -20.33 -33.99
CA THR A 123 12.31 -19.12 -34.80
C THR A 123 11.53 -19.36 -36.09
N ALA A 124 11.52 -20.58 -36.64
CA ALA A 124 10.76 -20.93 -37.84
C ALA A 124 9.28 -21.22 -37.56
N LEU A 125 8.88 -21.46 -36.31
CA LEU A 125 7.54 -21.89 -35.92
C LEU A 125 6.40 -20.96 -36.41
N PRO A 126 6.50 -19.62 -36.31
CA PRO A 126 5.47 -18.70 -36.82
C PRO A 126 5.25 -18.82 -38.34
N ALA A 127 6.33 -18.90 -39.10
CA ALA A 127 6.29 -19.04 -40.56
C ALA A 127 5.75 -20.42 -40.97
N ASP A 128 6.16 -21.47 -40.25
CA ASP A 128 5.68 -22.84 -40.48
C ASP A 128 4.19 -23.01 -40.20
N PHE A 129 3.63 -22.29 -39.23
CA PHE A 129 2.21 -22.26 -38.92
C PHE A 129 1.40 -21.52 -39.98
N LEU A 130 1.84 -20.33 -40.41
CA LEU A 130 1.16 -19.52 -41.44
C LEU A 130 1.21 -20.13 -42.85
N GLN A 131 2.10 -21.09 -43.10
CA GLN A 131 2.12 -21.88 -44.34
C GLN A 131 1.04 -22.97 -44.38
N THR A 132 0.36 -23.26 -43.27
CA THR A 132 -0.75 -24.24 -43.25
C THR A 132 -2.06 -23.58 -43.70
N PRO A 133 -2.97 -24.32 -44.38
CA PRO A 133 -4.28 -23.79 -44.79
C PRO A 133 -5.11 -23.24 -43.63
N PHE A 134 -4.95 -23.83 -42.44
CA PHE A 134 -5.59 -23.40 -41.21
C PHE A 134 -4.97 -22.14 -40.61
N GLY A 135 -3.64 -22.02 -40.62
CA GLY A 135 -2.95 -20.81 -40.18
C GLY A 135 -3.30 -19.59 -41.05
N GLN A 136 -3.51 -19.80 -42.35
CA GLN A 136 -3.96 -18.74 -43.27
C GLN A 136 -5.40 -18.28 -42.98
N SER A 137 -6.29 -19.18 -42.55
CA SER A 137 -7.68 -18.82 -42.22
C SER A 137 -7.81 -18.11 -40.88
N LEU A 138 -6.89 -18.32 -39.93
CA LEU A 138 -6.88 -17.66 -38.62
C LEU A 138 -6.13 -16.33 -38.57
N ARG A 139 -5.34 -16.01 -39.59
CA ARG A 139 -4.57 -14.76 -39.68
C ARG A 139 -5.39 -13.49 -39.34
N PRO A 140 -6.57 -13.23 -39.93
CA PRO A 140 -7.35 -12.03 -39.62
C PRO A 140 -7.91 -12.02 -38.18
N MET A 141 -8.15 -13.20 -37.58
CA MET A 141 -8.59 -13.28 -36.18
C MET A 141 -7.45 -12.94 -35.22
N ILE A 142 -6.25 -13.45 -35.48
CA ILE A 142 -5.04 -13.14 -34.69
C ILE A 142 -4.72 -11.64 -34.79
N GLU A 143 -4.80 -11.04 -35.98
CA GLU A 143 -4.56 -9.61 -36.19
C GLU A 143 -5.63 -8.71 -35.52
N SER A 144 -6.90 -9.17 -35.47
CA SER A 144 -8.01 -8.42 -34.84
C SER A 144 -7.95 -8.36 -33.31
N PHE A 145 -7.34 -9.36 -32.66
CA PHE A 145 -7.17 -9.39 -31.21
C PHE A 145 -6.19 -8.32 -30.70
N PHE A 146 -5.36 -7.75 -31.58
CA PHE A 146 -4.28 -6.83 -31.22
C PHE A 146 -4.32 -5.49 -31.98
N SER A 147 -5.42 -5.19 -32.68
CA SER A 147 -5.63 -3.87 -33.31
C SER A 147 -6.28 -2.89 -32.31
N PRO A 148 -5.85 -1.61 -32.24
CA PRO A 148 -6.47 -0.61 -31.37
C PRO A 148 -7.96 -0.39 -31.73
N PRO A 149 -8.88 -0.27 -30.75
CA PRO A 149 -10.28 -0.03 -31.05
C PRO A 149 -10.50 1.39 -31.60
N ALA A 150 -11.20 1.48 -32.74
CA ALA A 150 -11.63 2.76 -33.33
C ALA A 150 -12.77 3.40 -32.52
N HIS A 151 -12.66 4.70 -32.22
CA HIS A 151 -13.70 5.50 -31.56
C HIS A 151 -14.98 5.63 -32.41
N PRO A 152 -16.18 5.45 -31.83
CA PRO A 152 -17.40 6.05 -32.35
C PRO A 152 -17.84 7.25 -31.50
N ALA A 153 -18.30 8.29 -32.19
CA ALA A 153 -18.87 9.53 -31.67
C ALA A 153 -20.18 9.31 -30.88
N GLY A 154 -20.48 10.23 -29.95
CA GLY A 154 -21.69 10.24 -29.10
C GLY A 154 -23.01 10.37 -29.87
N PRO A 155 -24.18 10.33 -29.18
CA PRO A 155 -24.65 11.55 -28.49
C PRO A 155 -25.60 11.40 -27.28
N SER A 156 -25.75 12.55 -26.59
CA SER A 156 -26.94 13.13 -25.92
C SER A 156 -27.53 12.59 -24.60
N THR A 157 -27.69 13.57 -23.72
CA THR A 157 -28.29 13.63 -22.39
C THR A 157 -29.78 13.35 -22.33
N THR A 158 -30.23 12.57 -21.35
CA THR A 158 -31.56 12.69 -20.74
C THR A 158 -31.46 12.54 -19.22
N ALA A 159 -32.02 13.51 -18.51
CA ALA A 159 -32.12 13.58 -17.06
C ALA A 159 -33.16 12.58 -16.53
N PHE A 160 -32.88 11.99 -15.37
CA PHE A 160 -33.87 11.28 -14.56
C PHE A 160 -33.87 11.80 -13.12
N ALA A 161 -35.08 12.03 -12.61
CA ALA A 161 -35.42 12.56 -11.30
C ALA A 161 -35.25 11.49 -10.18
N PRO A 162 -35.26 11.88 -8.89
CA PRO A 162 -34.73 11.05 -7.80
C PRO A 162 -35.76 10.05 -7.27
N ALA A 163 -35.32 8.81 -7.03
CA ALA A 163 -36.11 7.79 -6.34
C ALA A 163 -35.48 7.45 -4.99
N ALA A 164 -36.25 7.76 -3.95
CA ALA A 164 -36.35 7.19 -2.59
C ALA A 164 -35.15 6.43 -2.00
N ALA A 165 -34.67 6.98 -0.88
CA ALA A 165 -33.78 6.35 0.08
C ALA A 165 -34.31 5.00 0.59
N ALA A 166 -33.53 3.94 0.38
CA ALA A 166 -33.63 2.69 1.11
C ALA A 166 -32.42 2.58 2.04
N SER A 167 -32.71 2.41 3.32
CA SER A 167 -31.77 2.27 4.44
C SER A 167 -30.82 1.07 4.27
N VAL A 168 -29.52 1.32 4.30
CA VAL A 168 -28.46 0.30 4.40
C VAL A 168 -28.28 -0.04 5.88
N PRO A 169 -28.36 -1.32 6.30
CA PRO A 169 -27.95 -1.71 7.64
C PRO A 169 -26.42 -1.71 7.74
N SER A 170 -25.94 -1.07 8.79
CA SER A 170 -24.55 -1.03 9.26
C SER A 170 -23.88 -2.42 9.29
N LEU A 171 -22.74 -2.55 8.61
CA LEU A 171 -21.91 -3.76 8.65
C LEU A 171 -21.14 -3.83 9.98
N ALA A 172 -21.47 -4.84 10.78
CA ALA A 172 -20.55 -5.41 11.76
C ALA A 172 -19.46 -6.26 11.04
N PRO A 173 -18.29 -6.48 11.65
CA PRO A 173 -17.14 -7.10 10.98
C PRO A 173 -17.42 -8.58 10.65
N ALA A 174 -17.24 -8.97 9.38
CA ALA A 174 -17.41 -10.34 8.91
C ALA A 174 -16.25 -11.26 9.37
N THR A 175 -16.60 -12.53 9.55
CA THR A 175 -15.79 -13.65 10.04
C THR A 175 -14.40 -13.82 9.42
N THR A 176 -13.42 -14.18 10.26
CA THR A 176 -11.97 -14.15 10.02
C THR A 176 -11.37 -15.30 9.19
N SER A 177 -12.11 -16.38 8.87
CA SER A 177 -11.57 -17.53 8.10
C SER A 177 -11.60 -17.29 6.59
N PRO A 178 -10.53 -17.60 5.81
CA PRO A 178 -10.52 -17.45 4.34
C PRO A 178 -11.20 -18.60 3.60
N LEU A 179 -11.55 -19.66 4.33
CA LEU A 179 -12.25 -20.84 3.84
C LEU A 179 -13.62 -20.95 4.51
N HIS A 180 -14.64 -21.18 3.70
CA HIS A 180 -16.02 -21.34 4.12
C HIS A 180 -16.68 -22.55 3.45
N THR A 181 -17.82 -22.96 3.99
CA THR A 181 -18.68 -23.99 3.41
C THR A 181 -20.06 -23.39 3.17
N ALA A 182 -20.61 -23.57 1.96
CA ALA A 182 -21.98 -23.19 1.66
C ALA A 182 -22.85 -24.44 1.54
N THR A 183 -23.95 -24.47 2.28
CA THR A 183 -24.89 -25.60 2.35
C THR A 183 -26.15 -25.41 1.50
N ASN A 184 -26.31 -24.25 0.88
CA ASN A 184 -27.41 -23.92 -0.03
C ASN A 184 -27.01 -22.74 -0.94
N LEU A 185 -27.86 -22.43 -1.92
CA LEU A 185 -27.64 -21.36 -2.88
C LEU A 185 -27.54 -19.97 -2.23
N SER A 186 -28.35 -19.68 -1.21
CA SER A 186 -28.36 -18.35 -0.56
C SER A 186 -27.03 -18.07 0.13
N ALA A 187 -26.48 -19.05 0.85
CA ALA A 187 -25.17 -18.96 1.48
C ALA A 187 -24.04 -18.78 0.45
N LEU A 188 -24.08 -19.51 -0.66
CA LEU A 188 -23.11 -19.34 -1.75
C LEU A 188 -23.21 -17.93 -2.36
N THR A 189 -24.43 -17.47 -2.63
CA THR A 189 -24.69 -16.14 -3.19
C THR A 189 -24.18 -15.04 -2.26
N HIS A 190 -24.36 -15.18 -0.95
CA HIS A 190 -23.81 -14.23 0.03
C HIS A 190 -22.28 -14.10 -0.07
N HIS A 191 -21.55 -15.20 -0.19
CA HIS A 191 -20.09 -15.14 -0.36
C HIS A 191 -19.68 -14.48 -1.69
N LEU A 192 -20.41 -14.77 -2.78
CA LEU A 192 -20.15 -14.19 -4.10
C LEU A 192 -20.43 -12.69 -4.18
N THR A 193 -21.39 -12.17 -3.39
CA THR A 193 -21.74 -10.74 -3.39
C THR A 193 -20.96 -9.92 -2.37
N THR A 194 -20.49 -10.53 -1.28
CA THR A 194 -19.72 -9.84 -0.23
C THR A 194 -18.21 -9.83 -0.47
N ASN A 195 -17.71 -10.66 -1.39
CA ASN A 195 -16.28 -10.79 -1.65
C ASN A 195 -15.99 -10.59 -3.14
N ARG A 196 -14.92 -9.84 -3.41
CA ARG A 196 -14.49 -9.53 -4.77
C ARG A 196 -13.88 -10.73 -5.49
N ALA A 197 -13.08 -11.56 -4.82
CA ALA A 197 -12.43 -12.74 -5.40
C ALA A 197 -12.86 -14.01 -4.66
N VAL A 198 -13.60 -14.90 -5.33
CA VAL A 198 -14.11 -16.14 -4.74
C VAL A 198 -13.75 -17.35 -5.60
N VAL A 199 -13.27 -18.41 -4.97
CA VAL A 199 -13.06 -19.73 -5.61
C VAL A 199 -14.02 -20.73 -4.98
N VAL A 200 -14.92 -21.28 -5.80
CA VAL A 200 -15.92 -22.24 -5.36
C VAL A 200 -15.47 -23.64 -5.76
N PHE A 201 -15.26 -24.50 -4.76
CA PHE A 201 -14.95 -25.91 -4.92
C PHE A 201 -16.21 -26.76 -4.75
N PHE A 202 -16.79 -27.19 -5.86
CA PHE A 202 -17.89 -28.15 -5.88
C PHE A 202 -17.36 -29.57 -5.70
N THR A 203 -17.74 -30.20 -4.60
CA THR A 203 -17.19 -31.47 -4.10
C THR A 203 -18.31 -32.47 -3.79
N SER A 204 -17.94 -33.68 -3.41
CA SER A 204 -18.85 -34.69 -2.85
C SER A 204 -18.10 -35.62 -1.90
N ALA A 205 -18.72 -35.97 -0.78
CA ALA A 205 -18.13 -36.87 0.22
C ALA A 205 -17.72 -38.26 -0.32
N THR A 206 -18.34 -38.76 -1.39
CA THR A 206 -18.04 -40.07 -2.00
C THR A 206 -17.05 -40.00 -3.16
N CYS A 207 -16.56 -38.81 -3.50
CA CYS A 207 -15.67 -38.57 -4.64
C CYS A 207 -14.19 -38.76 -4.24
N GLY A 208 -13.55 -39.82 -4.77
CA GLY A 208 -12.12 -40.09 -4.58
C GLY A 208 -11.21 -38.93 -5.01
N PRO A 209 -11.33 -38.42 -6.25
CA PRO A 209 -10.54 -37.27 -6.71
C PRO A 209 -10.73 -35.99 -5.89
N CYS A 210 -11.93 -35.76 -5.36
CA CYS A 210 -12.22 -34.62 -4.51
C CYS A 210 -11.39 -34.66 -3.21
N ARG A 211 -11.34 -35.83 -2.55
CA ARG A 211 -10.50 -36.04 -1.35
C ARG A 211 -9.00 -35.85 -1.63
N MET A 212 -8.55 -36.10 -2.87
CA MET A 212 -7.13 -35.90 -3.24
C MET A 212 -6.76 -34.43 -3.38
N ILE A 213 -7.63 -33.59 -3.95
CA ILE A 213 -7.33 -32.17 -4.20
C ILE A 213 -7.74 -31.24 -3.06
N GLU A 214 -8.65 -31.66 -2.19
CA GLU A 214 -9.15 -30.87 -1.06
C GLU A 214 -8.05 -30.31 -0.15
N PRO A 215 -6.98 -31.05 0.25
CA PRO A 215 -5.89 -30.48 1.03
C PRO A 215 -5.14 -29.35 0.32
N GLU A 216 -5.03 -29.42 -1.02
CA GLU A 216 -4.40 -28.38 -1.81
C GLU A 216 -5.28 -27.13 -1.87
N PHE A 217 -6.60 -27.28 -2.02
CA PHE A 217 -7.55 -26.16 -1.95
C PHE A 217 -7.51 -25.44 -0.60
N GLU A 218 -7.46 -26.20 0.50
CA GLU A 218 -7.37 -25.64 1.85
C GLU A 218 -6.02 -24.96 2.14
N ARG A 219 -4.98 -25.26 1.36
CA ARG A 219 -3.64 -24.68 1.49
C ARG A 219 -3.40 -23.48 0.58
N VAL A 220 -3.81 -23.57 -0.69
CA VAL A 220 -3.52 -22.54 -1.71
C VAL A 220 -4.22 -21.21 -1.43
N ILE A 221 -5.41 -21.24 -0.80
CA ILE A 221 -6.19 -20.03 -0.50
C ILE A 221 -5.55 -19.21 0.65
N PRO A 222 -5.17 -19.81 1.80
CA PRO A 222 -4.36 -19.10 2.80
C PRO A 222 -3.01 -18.61 2.26
N ASP A 223 -2.22 -19.47 1.61
CA ASP A 223 -0.90 -19.09 1.05
C ASP A 223 -1.01 -17.91 0.07
N LYS A 224 -2.00 -18.02 -0.84
CA LYS A 224 -2.84 -16.95 -1.38
C LYS A 224 -2.72 -15.57 -0.73
N ASN A 225 -3.45 -15.48 0.36
CA ASN A 225 -3.72 -14.28 1.12
C ASN A 225 -2.47 -13.79 1.86
N ASP A 226 -1.60 -14.69 2.32
CA ASP A 226 -0.32 -14.34 2.92
C ASP A 226 0.58 -13.62 1.90
N GLN A 227 0.63 -14.10 0.65
CA GLN A 227 1.37 -13.44 -0.44
C GLN A 227 0.75 -12.11 -0.89
N LEU A 228 -0.56 -11.94 -0.73
CA LEU A 228 -1.22 -10.66 -0.98
C LEU A 228 -0.84 -9.63 0.08
N ALA A 229 -0.42 -10.04 1.28
CA ALA A 229 0.09 -9.18 2.34
C ALA A 229 -0.86 -7.99 2.65
N GLY A 230 -2.17 -8.26 2.72
CA GLY A 230 -3.20 -7.26 3.02
C GLY A 230 -3.75 -6.49 1.80
N ARG A 231 -3.14 -6.62 0.60
CA ARG A 231 -3.62 -5.95 -0.64
C ARG A 231 -5.03 -6.39 -1.08
N GLY A 232 -5.47 -7.54 -0.60
CA GLY A 232 -6.74 -8.15 -0.96
C GLY A 232 -6.85 -9.54 -0.37
N ARG A 233 -7.98 -10.19 -0.65
CA ARG A 233 -8.28 -11.53 -0.12
C ARG A 233 -9.03 -12.36 -1.15
N VAL A 234 -8.55 -13.57 -1.39
CA VAL A 234 -9.28 -14.63 -2.07
C VAL A 234 -10.04 -15.46 -1.03
N VAL A 235 -11.33 -15.67 -1.27
CA VAL A 235 -12.20 -16.48 -0.43
C VAL A 235 -12.47 -17.83 -1.08
N GLY A 236 -12.18 -18.92 -0.38
CA GLY A 236 -12.50 -20.27 -0.82
C GLY A 236 -13.84 -20.74 -0.24
N VAL A 237 -14.75 -21.24 -1.09
CA VAL A 237 -16.06 -21.76 -0.67
C VAL A 237 -16.21 -23.21 -1.12
N LYS A 238 -16.36 -24.13 -0.16
CA LYS A 238 -16.64 -25.54 -0.43
C LYS A 238 -18.16 -25.75 -0.55
N VAL A 239 -18.59 -26.47 -1.57
CA VAL A 239 -19.99 -26.78 -1.82
C VAL A 239 -20.13 -28.27 -2.09
N ASP A 240 -20.71 -29.02 -1.14
CA ASP A 240 -21.04 -30.42 -1.39
C ASP A 240 -22.31 -30.48 -2.27
N THR A 241 -22.19 -31.08 -3.46
CA THR A 241 -23.28 -31.11 -4.45
C THR A 241 -24.50 -31.94 -4.02
N GLN A 242 -24.36 -32.82 -3.03
CA GLN A 242 -25.47 -33.59 -2.46
C GLN A 242 -26.18 -32.81 -1.35
N VAL A 243 -25.47 -31.92 -0.65
CA VAL A 243 -26.04 -31.06 0.41
C VAL A 243 -26.69 -29.81 -0.20
N ALA A 244 -25.96 -29.10 -1.05
CA ALA A 244 -26.39 -27.86 -1.70
C ALA A 244 -26.81 -28.12 -3.17
N PHE A 245 -27.82 -28.98 -3.34
CA PHE A 245 -28.29 -29.40 -4.67
C PHE A 245 -28.81 -28.22 -5.51
N ASP A 246 -29.48 -27.26 -4.88
CA ASP A 246 -29.97 -26.02 -5.47
C ASP A 246 -28.83 -25.19 -6.10
N ALA A 247 -27.73 -25.02 -5.36
CA ALA A 247 -26.52 -24.35 -5.84
C ALA A 247 -25.86 -25.12 -6.98
N ALA A 248 -25.66 -26.43 -6.82
CA ALA A 248 -25.06 -27.27 -7.86
C ALA A 248 -25.87 -27.25 -9.17
N SER A 249 -27.20 -27.26 -9.06
CA SER A 249 -28.12 -27.17 -10.21
C SER A 249 -28.03 -25.81 -10.90
N GLN A 250 -28.08 -24.72 -10.14
CA GLN A 250 -27.99 -23.35 -10.70
C GLN A 250 -26.69 -23.11 -11.46
N TYR A 251 -25.56 -23.57 -10.92
CA TYR A 251 -24.25 -23.41 -11.56
C TYR A 251 -23.92 -24.53 -12.55
N GLY A 252 -24.88 -25.40 -12.89
CA GLY A 252 -24.75 -26.40 -13.96
C GLY A 252 -23.71 -27.49 -13.67
N ILE A 253 -23.50 -27.86 -12.41
CA ILE A 253 -22.45 -28.80 -12.01
C ILE A 253 -22.84 -30.23 -12.36
N ARG A 254 -22.06 -30.86 -13.24
CA ARG A 254 -22.30 -32.23 -13.75
C ARG A 254 -21.26 -33.27 -13.34
N ALA A 255 -20.14 -32.82 -12.76
CA ALA A 255 -19.06 -33.67 -12.30
C ALA A 255 -18.38 -33.03 -11.10
N THR A 256 -17.80 -33.86 -10.23
CA THR A 256 -16.97 -33.40 -9.11
C THR A 256 -15.59 -34.08 -9.20
N PRO A 257 -14.49 -33.39 -8.84
CA PRO A 257 -14.44 -31.99 -8.41
C PRO A 257 -14.63 -31.01 -9.59
N THR A 258 -15.34 -29.90 -9.36
CA THR A 258 -15.41 -28.76 -10.28
C THR A 258 -15.03 -27.50 -9.52
N PHE A 259 -14.18 -26.66 -10.10
CA PHE A 259 -13.79 -25.38 -9.54
C PHE A 259 -14.33 -24.26 -10.42
N LYS A 260 -14.99 -23.27 -9.81
CA LYS A 260 -15.43 -22.03 -10.47
C LYS A 260 -14.83 -20.83 -9.75
N PHE A 261 -14.30 -19.89 -10.50
CA PHE A 261 -13.66 -18.67 -10.02
C PHE A 261 -14.59 -17.51 -10.32
N PHE A 262 -14.75 -16.60 -9.37
CA PHE A 262 -15.62 -15.45 -9.49
C PHE A 262 -14.86 -14.17 -9.14
N LEU A 263 -15.02 -13.17 -10.00
CA LEU A 263 -14.54 -11.81 -9.82
C LEU A 263 -15.73 -10.86 -9.80
N ASP A 264 -15.91 -10.13 -8.71
CA ASP A 264 -17.02 -9.20 -8.49
C ASP A 264 -18.39 -9.87 -8.75
N GLY A 265 -18.55 -11.10 -8.24
CA GLY A 265 -19.74 -11.93 -8.38
C GLY A 265 -19.97 -12.53 -9.77
N LYS A 266 -19.12 -12.23 -10.75
CA LYS A 266 -19.21 -12.76 -12.12
C LYS A 266 -18.25 -13.93 -12.32
N GLU A 267 -18.69 -14.94 -13.06
CA GLU A 267 -17.83 -16.08 -13.39
C GLU A 267 -16.63 -15.61 -14.24
N PHE A 268 -15.44 -15.94 -13.76
CA PHE A 268 -14.14 -15.55 -14.32
C PHE A 268 -13.45 -16.71 -15.02
N HIS A 269 -13.49 -17.91 -14.42
CA HIS A 269 -12.84 -19.12 -14.93
C HIS A 269 -13.53 -20.37 -14.37
N GLU A 270 -13.48 -21.50 -15.08
CA GLU A 270 -13.89 -22.81 -14.56
C GLU A 270 -12.96 -23.93 -15.02
N PHE A 271 -12.79 -24.97 -14.19
CA PHE A 271 -12.20 -26.23 -14.63
C PHE A 271 -12.74 -27.42 -13.84
N LYS A 272 -12.49 -28.63 -14.35
CA LYS A 272 -13.02 -29.89 -13.82
C LYS A 272 -11.89 -30.90 -13.62
N GLY A 273 -11.98 -31.68 -12.56
CA GLY A 273 -10.98 -32.69 -12.22
C GLY A 273 -10.02 -32.27 -11.12
N ALA A 274 -9.25 -33.24 -10.62
CA ALA A 274 -8.32 -33.04 -9.52
C ALA A 274 -6.95 -32.58 -10.05
N ASP A 275 -6.91 -31.37 -10.61
CA ASP A 275 -5.66 -30.73 -11.08
C ASP A 275 -5.18 -29.66 -10.10
N THR A 276 -4.07 -29.93 -9.42
CA THR A 276 -3.46 -29.01 -8.45
C THR A 276 -2.75 -27.81 -9.11
N HIS A 277 -2.23 -27.98 -10.33
CA HIS A 277 -1.53 -26.92 -11.05
C HIS A 277 -2.52 -25.91 -11.62
N GLU A 278 -3.63 -26.40 -12.19
CA GLU A 278 -4.71 -25.55 -12.69
C GLU A 278 -5.39 -24.78 -11.55
N LEU A 279 -5.58 -25.42 -10.38
CA LEU A 279 -6.08 -24.75 -9.19
C LEU A 279 -5.18 -23.57 -8.78
N ARG A 280 -3.86 -23.80 -8.66
CA ARG A 280 -2.90 -22.74 -8.30
C ARG A 280 -2.89 -21.61 -9.33
N SER A 281 -2.80 -21.96 -10.61
CA SER A 281 -2.77 -20.98 -11.70
C SER A 281 -4.04 -20.13 -11.75
N GLY A 282 -5.22 -20.75 -11.54
CA GLY A 282 -6.49 -20.04 -11.45
C GLY A 282 -6.58 -19.12 -10.24
N VAL A 283 -6.08 -19.54 -9.08
CA VAL A 283 -6.00 -18.69 -7.87
C VAL A 283 -5.05 -17.51 -8.10
N ASP A 284 -3.90 -17.75 -8.72
CA ASP A 284 -2.91 -16.72 -9.06
C ASP A 284 -3.50 -15.68 -10.02
N LEU A 285 -4.13 -16.14 -11.09
CA LEU A 285 -4.75 -15.26 -12.09
C LEU A 285 -5.92 -14.47 -11.52
N LEU A 286 -6.78 -15.12 -10.71
CA LEU A 286 -7.88 -14.44 -10.02
C LEU A 286 -7.33 -13.36 -9.06
N ALA A 287 -6.33 -13.70 -8.25
CA ALA A 287 -5.72 -12.77 -7.30
C ALA A 287 -5.04 -11.59 -8.02
N TRP A 288 -4.32 -11.83 -9.11
CA TRP A 288 -3.69 -10.78 -9.92
C TRP A 288 -4.72 -9.85 -10.57
N THR A 289 -5.80 -10.41 -11.11
CA THR A 289 -6.85 -9.64 -11.78
C THR A 289 -7.69 -8.85 -10.77
N ALA A 290 -7.98 -9.44 -9.61
CA ALA A 290 -8.71 -8.78 -8.53
C ALA A 290 -7.85 -7.72 -7.84
N TYR A 291 -6.58 -8.00 -7.59
CA TYR A 291 -5.70 -7.18 -6.77
C TYR A 291 -4.35 -6.99 -7.47
N PRO A 292 -4.31 -6.29 -8.62
CA PRO A 292 -3.07 -6.05 -9.34
C PRO A 292 -2.09 -5.27 -8.45
N PRO A 293 -0.77 -5.51 -8.54
CA PRO A 293 0.21 -4.73 -7.80
C PRO A 293 0.09 -3.26 -8.20
N HIS A 294 0.26 -2.38 -7.22
CA HIS A 294 0.22 -0.95 -7.46
C HIS A 294 1.39 -0.55 -8.38
N PRO A 295 1.23 0.36 -9.36
CA PRO A 295 2.33 0.72 -10.28
C PRO A 295 3.63 1.13 -9.59
N HIS A 296 3.53 1.80 -8.43
CA HIS A 296 4.69 2.14 -7.59
C HIS A 296 5.49 0.96 -7.05
N THR A 297 4.86 -0.20 -6.80
CA THR A 297 5.58 -1.37 -6.27
C THR A 297 6.44 -2.06 -7.34
N ILE A 298 6.29 -1.69 -8.61
CA ILE A 298 7.06 -2.24 -9.74
C ILE A 298 8.33 -1.40 -9.97
N LEU A 299 8.41 -0.20 -9.39
CA LEU A 299 9.59 0.66 -9.48
C LEU A 299 10.75 0.06 -8.70
N SER A 300 11.97 0.17 -9.23
CA SER A 300 13.20 -0.23 -8.56
C SER A 300 13.60 0.80 -7.50
N LEU A 301 12.88 0.82 -6.38
CA LEU A 301 13.10 1.72 -5.24
C LEU A 301 13.74 0.95 -4.08
N ARG A 302 14.74 1.55 -3.42
CA ARG A 302 15.42 0.95 -2.27
C ARG A 302 14.96 1.54 -0.96
N HIS A 303 14.70 2.84 -0.92
CA HIS A 303 14.49 3.58 0.33
C HIS A 303 13.00 3.73 0.69
N ILE A 304 12.16 4.19 -0.24
CA ILE A 304 10.74 4.44 0.00
C ILE A 304 9.98 3.20 0.49
N PRO A 305 10.09 2.01 -0.14
CA PRO A 305 9.41 0.80 0.34
C PRO A 305 9.87 0.35 1.72
N SER A 306 11.05 0.80 2.18
CA SER A 306 11.62 0.48 3.49
C SER A 306 11.36 1.55 4.56
N LEU A 307 10.64 2.63 4.22
CA LEU A 307 10.32 3.68 5.17
C LEU A 307 9.40 3.12 6.26
N SER A 308 9.73 3.42 7.51
CA SER A 308 8.86 3.08 8.62
C SER A 308 7.54 3.82 8.50
N THR A 309 6.45 3.14 8.84
CA THR A 309 5.15 3.76 9.07
C THR A 309 4.86 3.98 10.55
N ASP A 310 5.77 3.57 11.45
CA ASP A 310 5.61 3.77 12.89
C ASP A 310 5.69 5.26 13.25
N PRO A 311 4.83 5.74 14.16
CA PRO A 311 4.83 7.14 14.56
C PRO A 311 6.11 7.53 15.31
N ILE A 312 6.56 8.76 15.11
CA ILE A 312 7.69 9.38 15.80
C ILE A 312 7.22 9.86 17.18
N LEU A 313 7.49 9.04 18.19
CA LEU A 313 7.06 9.31 19.57
C LEU A 313 8.08 10.16 20.35
N PHE A 314 7.57 11.14 21.08
CA PHE A 314 8.30 11.89 22.09
C PHE A 314 8.21 11.18 23.43
N SER A 315 9.01 10.13 23.59
CA SER A 315 8.98 9.22 24.75
C SER A 315 10.03 9.52 25.83
N ALA A 316 10.95 10.46 25.57
CA ALA A 316 12.04 10.79 26.50
C ALA A 316 11.49 11.34 27.83
N ILE A 317 11.81 10.65 28.92
CA ILE A 317 11.46 11.03 30.30
C ILE A 317 12.62 11.84 30.89
N GLY A 318 12.37 13.13 31.12
CA GLY A 318 13.35 14.05 31.71
C GLY A 318 13.50 13.88 33.24
N ASN A 319 13.83 15.00 33.90
CA ASN A 319 13.82 15.09 35.35
C ASN A 319 12.39 15.35 35.83
N LEU A 320 11.69 14.27 36.23
CA LEU A 320 10.31 14.35 36.70
C LEU A 320 10.18 15.27 37.92
N ASP A 321 11.10 15.21 38.88
CA ASP A 321 11.03 16.10 40.06
C ASP A 321 11.04 17.57 39.66
N ALA A 322 11.87 17.94 38.67
CA ALA A 322 11.92 19.29 38.15
C ALA A 322 10.63 19.69 37.41
N VAL A 323 10.01 18.78 36.63
CA VAL A 323 8.76 19.05 35.92
C VAL A 323 7.62 19.32 36.90
N PHE A 324 7.45 18.47 37.92
CA PHE A 324 6.41 18.63 38.93
C PHE A 324 6.66 19.87 39.82
N ALA A 325 7.91 20.13 40.22
CA ALA A 325 8.24 21.35 40.95
C ALA A 325 7.99 22.61 40.11
N LYS A 326 8.20 22.54 38.78
CA LYS A 326 7.89 23.64 37.87
C LYS A 326 6.37 23.86 37.76
N LEU A 327 5.56 22.80 37.72
CA LEU A 327 4.09 22.91 37.79
C LEU A 327 3.64 23.63 39.07
N ASP A 328 4.22 23.28 40.22
CA ASP A 328 3.94 23.97 41.49
C ASP A 328 4.35 25.44 41.48
N THR A 329 5.46 25.75 40.80
CA THR A 329 5.97 27.12 40.70
C THR A 329 5.04 27.97 39.84
N VAL A 330 4.66 27.48 38.65
CA VAL A 330 3.79 28.25 37.74
C VAL A 330 2.37 28.39 38.28
N ALA A 331 1.86 27.39 39.02
CA ALA A 331 0.57 27.52 39.69
C ALA A 331 0.59 28.63 40.75
N LYS A 332 1.68 28.78 41.50
CA LYS A 332 1.83 29.91 42.43
C LYS A 332 1.96 31.26 41.72
N GLU A 333 2.67 31.30 40.59
CA GLU A 333 2.82 32.50 39.77
C GLU A 333 1.47 32.99 39.22
N ASP A 334 0.58 32.06 38.85
CA ASP A 334 -0.79 32.37 38.38
C ASP A 334 -1.83 32.45 39.52
N GLU A 335 -1.41 32.40 40.78
CA GLU A 335 -2.30 32.38 41.97
C GLU A 335 -3.34 31.24 41.94
N VAL A 336 -3.01 30.11 41.31
CA VAL A 336 -3.84 28.91 41.21
C VAL A 336 -3.49 27.91 42.31
N GLU A 337 -4.48 27.53 43.12
CA GLU A 337 -4.32 26.46 44.10
C GLU A 337 -4.47 25.08 43.44
N ILE A 338 -3.47 24.21 43.66
CA ILE A 338 -3.54 22.79 43.30
C ILE A 338 -4.16 22.07 44.50
N GLY A 339 -5.43 21.66 44.36
CA GLY A 339 -6.19 21.02 45.43
C GLY A 339 -5.63 19.65 45.83
N VAL A 340 -6.15 19.12 46.93
CA VAL A 340 -5.72 17.81 47.48
C VAL A 340 -5.96 16.68 46.46
N GLU A 341 -7.10 16.68 45.79
CA GLU A 341 -7.44 15.67 44.78
C GLU A 341 -6.53 15.75 43.56
N ASP A 342 -6.17 16.97 43.14
CA ASP A 342 -5.26 17.19 42.03
C ASP A 342 -3.85 16.72 42.36
N ARG A 343 -3.39 16.99 43.58
CA ARG A 343 -2.11 16.51 44.07
C ARG A 343 -2.07 14.99 44.08
N GLU A 344 -3.14 14.34 44.55
CA GLU A 344 -3.24 12.88 44.55
C GLU A 344 -3.14 12.31 43.12
N ALA A 345 -3.89 12.89 42.15
CA ALA A 345 -3.84 12.47 40.76
C ALA A 345 -2.46 12.68 40.12
N LEU A 346 -1.83 13.83 40.37
CA LEU A 346 -0.49 14.18 39.90
C LEU A 346 0.59 13.24 40.49
N ASP A 347 0.51 12.93 41.78
CA ASP A 347 1.46 12.01 42.44
C ASP A 347 1.34 10.58 41.89
N LYS A 348 0.11 10.11 41.61
CA LYS A 348 -0.13 8.83 40.94
C LYS A 348 0.42 8.82 39.51
N ALA A 349 0.19 9.90 38.75
CA ALA A 349 0.77 10.08 37.42
C ALA A 349 2.31 10.03 37.46
N LYS A 350 2.93 10.72 38.42
CA LYS A 350 4.38 10.70 38.63
C LYS A 350 4.89 9.29 38.90
N ALA A 351 4.20 8.53 39.75
CA ALA A 351 4.58 7.15 40.09
C ALA A 351 4.53 6.21 38.88
N VAL A 352 3.51 6.35 38.02
CA VAL A 352 3.44 5.62 36.73
C VAL A 352 4.64 5.95 35.84
N LEU A 353 4.97 7.24 35.69
CA LEU A 353 6.11 7.67 34.86
C LEU A 353 7.46 7.21 35.41
N ILE A 354 7.64 7.15 36.72
CA ILE A 354 8.85 6.58 37.35
C ILE A 354 8.98 5.10 36.99
N ARG A 355 7.90 4.31 37.12
CA ARG A 355 7.95 2.89 36.75
C ARG A 355 8.24 2.67 35.27
N ARG A 356 7.65 3.50 34.39
CA ARG A 356 7.94 3.50 32.96
C ARG A 356 9.43 3.75 32.71
N LYS A 357 10.02 4.73 33.40
CA LYS A 357 11.47 5.03 33.32
C LYS A 357 12.33 3.85 33.78
N GLU A 358 11.85 3.05 34.72
CA GLU A 358 12.50 1.83 35.21
C GLU A 358 12.23 0.58 34.34
N GLY A 359 11.42 0.67 33.29
CA GLY A 359 11.04 -0.46 32.42
C GLY A 359 10.16 -1.50 33.10
N LYS A 360 9.49 -1.15 34.21
CA LYS A 360 8.63 -2.09 34.96
C LYS A 360 7.20 -2.09 34.42
N PRO A 361 6.55 -3.26 34.27
CA PRO A 361 5.17 -3.33 33.80
C PRO A 361 4.20 -2.65 34.78
N ALA A 362 3.12 -2.09 34.23
CA ALA A 362 2.06 -1.37 34.96
C ALA A 362 1.10 -2.30 35.75
N SER A 363 1.36 -3.60 35.83
CA SER A 363 0.44 -4.63 36.36
C SER A 363 0.35 -4.70 37.89
N ASP A 364 0.70 -3.63 38.59
CA ASP A 364 0.73 -3.57 40.06
C ASP A 364 -0.36 -2.59 40.54
N SER A 365 -1.43 -3.11 41.14
CA SER A 365 -2.64 -2.35 41.48
C SER A 365 -2.40 -1.18 42.43
N ALA A 366 -1.28 -1.18 43.18
CA ALA A 366 -0.89 -0.07 44.05
C ALA A 366 -0.57 1.23 43.30
N PHE A 367 -0.24 1.12 42.01
CA PHE A 367 0.17 2.22 41.13
C PHE A 367 -0.86 2.53 40.04
N GLU A 368 -2.11 2.11 40.25
CA GLU A 368 -3.19 2.39 39.32
C GLU A 368 -3.52 3.89 39.29
N LEU A 369 -3.29 4.51 38.13
CA LEU A 369 -3.73 5.87 37.85
C LEU A 369 -5.23 5.84 37.58
N ASN A 370 -6.00 6.60 38.36
CA ASN A 370 -7.38 6.90 38.02
C ASN A 370 -7.37 7.97 36.91
N VAL A 371 -7.58 7.53 35.67
CA VAL A 371 -7.45 8.41 34.48
C VAL A 371 -8.54 9.46 34.45
N ASP A 372 -9.76 9.15 34.90
CA ASP A 372 -10.87 10.11 34.99
C ASP A 372 -10.51 11.30 35.92
N LYS A 373 -9.97 11.00 37.12
CA LYS A 373 -9.51 12.03 38.05
C LYS A 373 -8.34 12.82 37.48
N PHE A 374 -7.38 12.14 36.85
CA PHE A 374 -6.23 12.81 36.23
C PHE A 374 -6.67 13.75 35.11
N ASP A 375 -7.58 13.31 34.24
CA ASP A 375 -8.13 14.14 33.16
C ASP A 375 -8.89 15.36 33.71
N ALA A 376 -9.71 15.17 34.75
CA ALA A 376 -10.38 16.28 35.43
C ALA A 376 -9.38 17.29 36.02
N THR A 377 -8.27 16.82 36.61
CA THR A 377 -7.17 17.67 37.06
C THR A 377 -6.51 18.42 35.90
N VAL A 378 -6.24 17.75 34.78
CA VAL A 378 -5.67 18.38 33.59
C VAL A 378 -6.59 19.49 33.07
N ALA A 379 -7.87 19.19 32.84
CA ALA A 379 -8.86 20.14 32.35
C ALA A 379 -8.98 21.37 33.27
N ARG A 380 -9.06 21.16 34.59
CA ARG A 380 -9.15 22.24 35.58
C ARG A 380 -7.89 23.13 35.56
N LEU A 381 -6.70 22.53 35.50
CA LEU A 381 -5.44 23.29 35.46
C LEU A 381 -5.26 24.04 34.13
N LEU A 382 -5.67 23.45 33.00
CA LEU A 382 -5.66 24.13 31.70
C LEU A 382 -6.61 25.34 31.66
N ALA A 383 -7.72 25.28 32.39
CA ALA A 383 -8.66 26.38 32.52
C ALA A 383 -8.17 27.49 33.47
N ALA A 384 -7.37 27.13 34.49
CA ALA A 384 -6.93 28.06 35.53
C ALA A 384 -5.58 28.74 35.23
N LEU A 385 -4.64 28.01 34.62
CA LEU A 385 -3.29 28.51 34.32
C LEU A 385 -3.27 29.36 33.06
N SER A 386 -2.34 30.31 33.01
CA SER A 386 -2.03 31.07 31.80
C SER A 386 -1.42 30.18 30.71
N LEU A 387 -1.60 30.55 29.44
CA LEU A 387 -1.14 29.76 28.29
C LEU A 387 0.36 29.45 28.33
N ALA A 388 1.19 30.37 28.82
CA ALA A 388 2.64 30.19 28.94
C ALA A 388 3.03 29.13 29.98
N HIS A 389 2.12 28.81 30.90
CA HIS A 389 2.34 27.94 32.05
C HIS A 389 1.77 26.52 31.87
N HIS A 390 1.12 26.21 30.75
CA HIS A 390 0.57 24.87 30.48
C HIS A 390 1.65 23.80 30.24
N PHE A 391 2.87 24.19 29.85
CA PHE A 391 3.88 23.25 29.37
C PHE A 391 4.28 22.13 30.35
N PRO A 392 4.37 22.30 31.69
CA PRO A 392 4.75 21.20 32.58
C PRO A 392 3.65 20.13 32.64
N LEU A 393 2.38 20.56 32.60
CA LEU A 393 1.23 19.68 32.60
C LEU A 393 1.17 18.86 31.29
N LEU A 394 1.41 19.51 30.15
CA LEU A 394 1.47 18.84 28.86
C LEU A 394 2.69 17.90 28.74
N ASP A 395 3.81 18.22 29.39
CA ASP A 395 4.98 17.34 29.45
C ASP A 395 4.70 16.03 30.21
N ILE A 396 3.84 16.09 31.24
CA ILE A 396 3.34 14.90 31.95
C ILE A 396 2.36 14.13 31.06
N LEU A 397 1.36 14.81 30.50
CA LEU A 397 0.31 14.18 29.68
C LEU A 397 0.89 13.47 28.45
N ARG A 398 1.82 14.09 27.72
CA ARG A 398 2.42 13.47 26.52
C ARG A 398 3.04 12.12 26.84
N LEU A 399 3.65 11.96 28.02
CA LEU A 399 4.31 10.73 28.42
C LEU A 399 3.28 9.66 28.83
N LEU A 400 2.23 10.08 29.53
CA LEU A 400 1.14 9.18 29.95
C LEU A 400 0.32 8.66 28.77
N LEU A 401 0.19 9.41 27.68
CA LEU A 401 -0.48 8.94 26.46
C LEU A 401 0.16 7.69 25.83
N LEU A 402 1.40 7.37 26.21
CA LEU A 402 2.10 6.15 25.79
C LEU A 402 1.74 4.92 26.66
N GLU A 403 0.83 5.08 27.62
CA GLU A 403 0.23 3.98 28.37
C GLU A 403 -1.12 3.62 27.75
N SER A 404 -1.33 2.35 27.41
CA SER A 404 -2.53 1.90 26.69
C SER A 404 -3.84 2.28 27.39
N ARG A 405 -3.89 2.19 28.73
CA ARG A 405 -5.07 2.56 29.52
C ARG A 405 -5.44 4.04 29.39
N VAL A 406 -4.44 4.92 29.32
CA VAL A 406 -4.64 6.36 29.16
C VAL A 406 -5.09 6.66 27.74
N ALA A 407 -4.49 6.00 26.74
CA ALA A 407 -4.92 6.12 25.36
C ALA A 407 -6.36 5.63 25.14
N ASP A 408 -6.73 4.49 25.75
CA ASP A 408 -8.10 3.94 25.70
C ASP A 408 -9.13 4.89 26.33
N PHE A 409 -8.76 5.58 27.41
CA PHE A 409 -9.62 6.60 28.01
C PHE A 409 -9.85 7.76 27.05
N TYR A 410 -8.79 8.32 26.47
CA TYR A 410 -8.90 9.46 25.54
C TYR A 410 -9.53 9.09 24.20
N ALA A 411 -9.49 7.81 23.80
CA ALA A 411 -10.26 7.32 22.67
C ALA A 411 -11.78 7.36 22.93
N ARG A 412 -12.23 7.31 24.19
CA ARG A 412 -13.63 7.46 24.58
C ARG A 412 -14.00 8.90 24.96
N ASN A 413 -13.04 9.66 25.49
CA ASN A 413 -13.24 11.01 26.03
C ASN A 413 -12.17 11.97 25.45
N PRO A 414 -12.33 12.47 24.21
CA PRO A 414 -11.28 13.23 23.52
C PRO A 414 -11.19 14.70 23.94
N SER A 415 -12.17 15.21 24.70
CA SER A 415 -12.40 16.65 24.91
C SER A 415 -11.16 17.41 25.35
N THR A 416 -10.43 16.93 26.36
CA THR A 416 -9.22 17.58 26.86
C THR A 416 -8.10 17.64 25.81
N LEU A 417 -7.91 16.58 25.01
CA LEU A 417 -6.91 16.57 23.94
C LEU A 417 -7.24 17.57 22.84
N VAL A 418 -8.52 17.65 22.47
CA VAL A 418 -9.02 18.60 21.49
C VAL A 418 -8.83 20.04 21.99
N GLU A 419 -9.18 20.29 23.25
CA GLU A 419 -9.04 21.60 23.89
C GLU A 419 -7.57 22.08 23.94
N ILE A 420 -6.62 21.16 24.09
CA ILE A 420 -5.17 21.46 24.07
C ILE A 420 -4.73 21.95 22.68
N ILE A 421 -5.23 21.33 21.62
CA ILE A 421 -4.95 21.73 20.23
C ILE A 421 -5.62 23.08 19.94
N GLN A 422 -6.91 23.22 20.28
CA GLN A 422 -7.70 24.42 20.03
C GLN A 422 -7.14 25.66 20.74
N ARG A 423 -6.52 25.51 21.92
CA ARG A 423 -5.83 26.62 22.60
C ARG A 423 -4.69 27.20 21.78
N VAL A 424 -3.89 26.37 21.11
CA VAL A 424 -2.80 26.86 20.24
C VAL A 424 -3.35 27.52 18.99
N ASN A 425 -4.35 26.92 18.36
CA ASN A 425 -4.99 27.50 17.17
C ASN A 425 -5.61 28.86 17.49
N SER A 426 -6.41 28.93 18.56
CA SER A 426 -7.05 30.18 19.00
C SER A 426 -6.03 31.27 19.35
N ALA A 427 -4.93 30.90 20.01
CA ALA A 427 -3.85 31.85 20.31
C ALA A 427 -3.16 32.35 19.02
N THR A 428 -2.97 31.48 18.04
CA THR A 428 -2.38 31.82 16.73
C THR A 428 -3.28 32.77 15.94
N ASP A 429 -4.59 32.52 15.92
CA ASP A 429 -5.59 33.36 15.24
C ASP A 429 -5.71 34.74 15.90
N ALA A 430 -5.64 34.80 17.23
CA ALA A 430 -5.59 36.06 17.97
C ALA A 430 -4.35 36.88 17.61
N SER A 431 -3.18 36.24 17.46
CA SER A 431 -1.95 36.91 17.02
C SER A 431 -2.07 37.47 15.59
N ALA A 432 -2.78 36.77 14.69
CA ALA A 432 -2.95 37.20 13.30
C ALA A 432 -3.90 38.41 13.14
N SER A 433 -4.86 38.56 14.07
CA SER A 433 -5.89 39.62 14.03
C SER A 433 -5.52 40.87 14.83
N SER A 434 -4.56 40.78 15.77
CA SER A 434 -4.13 41.91 16.58
C SER A 434 -2.95 42.66 15.95
N THR A 435 -2.86 43.98 16.16
CA THR A 435 -1.67 44.76 15.79
C THR A 435 -0.45 44.48 16.69
N ALA A 436 -0.64 43.65 17.73
CA ALA A 436 0.41 43.21 18.64
C ALA A 436 1.01 41.87 18.13
N THR A 437 2.34 41.82 18.06
CA THR A 437 3.13 40.68 17.56
C THR A 437 3.22 39.48 18.51
N ASP A 438 2.24 39.30 19.39
CA ASP A 438 2.34 38.29 20.45
C ASP A 438 1.97 36.91 19.91
N LEU A 439 2.97 36.21 19.36
CA LEU A 439 2.89 34.81 18.97
C LEU A 439 2.53 33.92 20.17
N PRO A 440 1.89 32.75 19.97
CA PRO A 440 1.63 31.81 21.04
C PRO A 440 2.95 31.42 21.74
N PRO A 441 2.95 31.20 23.06
CA PRO A 441 4.15 30.80 23.79
C PRO A 441 4.80 29.58 23.15
N LYS A 442 6.08 29.68 22.78
CA LYS A 442 6.83 28.59 22.13
C LYS A 442 6.72 27.25 22.88
N THR A 443 6.76 27.31 24.22
CA THR A 443 6.67 26.13 25.09
C THR A 443 5.32 25.44 25.00
N LEU A 444 4.22 26.20 24.86
CA LEU A 444 2.89 25.67 24.63
C LEU A 444 2.84 24.95 23.28
N VAL A 445 3.24 25.60 22.19
CA VAL A 445 3.22 25.02 20.84
C VAL A 445 4.03 23.73 20.77
N LEU A 446 5.26 23.74 21.31
CA LEU A 446 6.12 22.56 21.35
C LEU A 446 5.48 21.40 22.12
N MET A 447 4.88 21.65 23.28
CA MET A 447 4.27 20.56 24.05
C MET A 447 2.98 20.05 23.40
N THR A 448 2.16 20.93 22.84
CA THR A 448 0.96 20.54 22.08
C THR A 448 1.32 19.65 20.88
N LEU A 449 2.35 19.99 20.11
CA LEU A 449 2.83 19.15 19.00
C LEU A 449 3.33 17.78 19.48
N ARG A 450 4.03 17.72 20.62
CA ARG A 450 4.50 16.44 21.20
C ARG A 450 3.36 15.58 21.72
N VAL A 451 2.34 16.21 22.32
CA VAL A 451 1.08 15.54 22.67
C VAL A 451 0.45 14.97 21.41
N ALA A 452 0.30 15.77 20.35
CA ALA A 452 -0.29 15.34 19.09
C ALA A 452 0.44 14.15 18.44
N CYS A 453 1.78 14.14 18.42
CA CYS A 453 2.55 12.99 17.92
C CYS A 453 2.32 11.72 18.77
N ASN A 454 2.33 11.86 20.10
CA ASN A 454 2.15 10.71 21.00
C ASN A 454 0.71 10.16 20.97
N VAL A 455 -0.29 10.98 20.66
CA VAL A 455 -1.67 10.51 20.44
C VAL A 455 -1.74 9.48 19.29
N LEU A 456 -0.86 9.58 18.30
CA LEU A 456 -0.81 8.66 17.17
C LEU A 456 -0.16 7.31 17.50
N CYS A 457 0.32 7.12 18.74
CA CYS A 457 0.87 5.85 19.22
C CYS A 457 -0.15 4.70 19.14
N TYR A 458 -1.42 4.97 19.46
CA TYR A 458 -2.48 3.97 19.45
C TYR A 458 -3.56 4.33 18.43
N PRO A 459 -3.95 3.42 17.53
CA PRO A 459 -4.87 3.73 16.43
C PRO A 459 -6.26 4.24 16.84
N ALA A 460 -6.73 3.93 18.05
CA ALA A 460 -8.10 4.20 18.49
C ALA A 460 -8.45 5.70 18.49
N ILE A 461 -7.54 6.56 18.98
CA ILE A 461 -7.76 8.02 19.03
C ILE A 461 -7.77 8.64 17.63
N PRO A 462 -6.73 8.48 16.78
CA PRO A 462 -6.75 9.04 15.42
C PRO A 462 -7.89 8.53 14.56
N THR A 463 -8.23 7.23 14.62
CA THR A 463 -9.33 6.65 13.81
C THR A 463 -10.69 7.27 14.15
N THR A 464 -10.88 7.69 15.40
CA THR A 464 -12.19 8.15 15.88
C THR A 464 -12.28 9.68 15.86
N HIS A 465 -11.23 10.38 16.28
CA HIS A 465 -11.32 11.79 16.66
C HIS A 465 -10.41 12.73 15.90
N LEU A 466 -9.20 12.33 15.50
CA LEU A 466 -8.22 13.28 14.96
C LEU A 466 -7.90 13.14 13.47
N LEU A 467 -8.04 11.94 12.90
CA LEU A 467 -7.71 11.65 11.50
C LEU A 467 -8.89 10.97 10.77
N SER A 468 -10.09 11.05 11.33
CA SER A 468 -11.31 10.44 10.78
C SER A 468 -12.04 11.39 9.83
N SER A 469 -12.74 10.85 8.82
CA SER A 469 -13.63 11.63 7.95
C SER A 469 -14.95 11.97 8.63
N SER A 470 -15.20 11.42 9.82
CA SER A 470 -16.40 11.69 10.61
C SER A 470 -16.59 13.19 10.85
N PRO A 471 -17.82 13.73 10.72
CA PRO A 471 -18.11 15.12 11.07
C PRO A 471 -17.82 15.48 12.53
N ALA A 472 -17.75 14.48 13.42
CA ALA A 472 -17.35 14.66 14.81
C ALA A 472 -15.83 14.70 15.01
N SER A 473 -15.04 14.53 13.94
CA SER A 473 -13.58 14.57 14.01
C SER A 473 -13.07 16.00 14.10
N HIS A 474 -12.05 16.18 14.93
CA HIS A 474 -11.24 17.38 15.09
C HIS A 474 -10.03 17.37 14.15
N ARG A 475 -10.19 16.80 12.96
CA ARG A 475 -9.16 16.74 11.92
C ARG A 475 -8.73 18.12 11.45
N GLY A 476 -9.67 19.05 11.33
CA GLY A 476 -9.38 20.45 10.99
C GLY A 476 -8.50 21.13 12.06
N ASP A 477 -8.79 20.90 13.34
CA ASP A 477 -8.01 21.45 14.45
C ASP A 477 -6.54 20.97 14.40
N LEU A 478 -6.33 19.67 14.18
CA LEU A 478 -4.98 19.11 14.05
C LEU A 478 -4.24 19.65 12.82
N THR A 479 -4.95 19.82 11.72
CA THR A 479 -4.38 20.32 10.46
C THR A 479 -3.98 21.80 10.56
N ALA A 480 -4.80 22.63 11.21
CA ALA A 480 -4.48 24.02 11.50
C ALA A 480 -3.22 24.15 12.40
N LEU A 481 -3.11 23.30 13.43
CA LEU A 481 -1.91 23.24 14.27
C LEU A 481 -0.68 22.85 13.46
N LEU A 482 -0.81 21.85 12.56
CA LEU A 482 0.28 21.38 11.72
C LEU A 482 0.77 22.48 10.77
N ILE A 483 -0.15 23.14 10.05
CA ILE A 483 0.16 24.20 9.07
C ILE A 483 0.89 25.37 9.77
N SER A 484 0.28 25.92 10.83
CA SER A 484 0.85 27.06 11.55
C SER A 484 2.24 26.75 12.13
N SER A 485 2.43 25.52 12.62
CA SER A 485 3.70 25.09 13.20
C SER A 485 4.79 24.82 12.16
N LEU A 486 4.45 24.28 11.00
CA LEU A 486 5.39 24.08 9.89
C LEU A 486 5.90 25.42 9.32
N LEU A 487 5.08 26.46 9.37
CA LEU A 487 5.43 27.82 8.93
C LEU A 487 6.07 28.68 10.02
N SER A 488 6.33 28.11 11.20
CA SER A 488 6.89 28.85 12.34
C SER A 488 8.31 29.37 12.05
N PRO A 489 8.68 30.59 12.49
CA PRO A 489 10.05 31.06 12.42
C PRO A 489 11.00 30.23 13.31
N ASP A 490 10.47 29.54 14.33
CA ASP A 490 11.28 28.75 15.27
C ASP A 490 11.58 27.35 14.73
N THR A 491 12.88 27.05 14.62
CA THR A 491 13.35 25.76 14.09
C THR A 491 12.90 24.55 14.92
N GLN A 492 12.79 24.67 16.26
CA GLN A 492 12.37 23.53 17.10
C GLN A 492 10.88 23.23 16.92
N ILE A 493 10.05 24.27 16.72
CA ILE A 493 8.64 24.10 16.38
C ILE A 493 8.53 23.39 15.03
N ARG A 494 9.21 23.88 13.99
CA ARG A 494 9.20 23.24 12.66
C ARG A 494 9.69 21.80 12.69
N GLN A 495 10.75 21.51 13.45
CA GLN A 495 11.25 20.14 13.60
C GLN A 495 10.20 19.21 14.21
N THR A 496 9.52 19.66 15.27
CA THR A 496 8.46 18.88 15.92
C THR A 496 7.23 18.74 15.02
N ALA A 497 6.87 19.80 14.28
CA ALA A 497 5.78 19.78 13.30
C ALA A 497 6.07 18.85 12.12
N ALA A 498 7.31 18.76 11.65
CA ALA A 498 7.70 17.81 10.62
C ALA A 498 7.63 16.35 11.09
N SER A 499 7.80 16.07 12.39
CA SER A 499 7.46 14.74 12.95
C SER A 499 5.96 14.47 12.85
N LEU A 500 5.12 15.44 13.23
CA LEU A 500 3.68 15.28 13.12
C LEU A 500 3.23 15.10 11.65
N ALA A 501 3.81 15.86 10.71
CA ALA A 501 3.57 15.70 9.28
C ALA A 501 3.90 14.29 8.79
N PHE A 502 5.06 13.77 9.21
CA PHE A 502 5.46 12.39 8.91
C PHE A 502 4.47 11.38 9.50
N ASP A 503 4.04 11.54 10.75
CA ASP A 503 3.12 10.61 11.40
C ASP A 503 1.74 10.59 10.74
N VAL A 504 1.23 11.77 10.36
CA VAL A 504 -0.04 11.91 9.62
C VAL A 504 0.07 11.28 8.23
N ALA A 505 1.16 11.55 7.51
CA ALA A 505 1.39 10.94 6.20
C ALA A 505 1.54 9.41 6.29
N ALA A 506 2.26 8.91 7.30
CA ALA A 506 2.41 7.49 7.56
C ALA A 506 1.07 6.82 7.95
N TRP A 507 0.18 7.54 8.63
CA TRP A 507 -1.18 7.08 8.89
C TRP A 507 -2.01 6.93 7.61
N ILE A 508 -1.95 7.94 6.73
CA ILE A 508 -2.60 7.91 5.42
C ILE A 508 -2.09 6.71 4.60
N ALA A 509 -0.76 6.54 4.53
CA ALA A 509 -0.13 5.43 3.82
C ALA A 509 -0.55 4.05 4.35
N ARG A 510 -0.66 3.89 5.68
CA ARG A 510 -1.17 2.65 6.31
C ARG A 510 -2.60 2.34 5.88
N GLY A 511 -3.47 3.36 5.85
CA GLY A 511 -4.86 3.20 5.41
C GLY A 511 -5.01 2.67 3.98
N ARG A 512 -4.05 2.99 3.08
CA ARG A 512 -4.04 2.50 1.70
C ARG A 512 -3.69 1.01 1.59
N SER A 513 -2.97 0.45 2.56
CA SER A 513 -2.59 -0.96 2.59
C SER A 513 -3.71 -1.88 3.11
N GLU A 514 -4.72 -1.35 3.80
CA GLU A 514 -5.71 -2.13 4.55
C GLU A 514 -7.03 -2.43 3.79
N SER A 515 -7.05 -2.29 2.46
CA SER A 515 -8.18 -2.70 1.59
C SER A 515 -9.55 -2.09 1.94
N SER A 516 -9.59 -0.89 2.52
CA SER A 516 -10.82 -0.13 2.70
C SER A 516 -10.87 1.06 1.73
N PRO A 517 -11.90 1.19 0.88
CA PRO A 517 -12.06 2.34 0.00
C PRO A 517 -12.38 3.58 0.85
N ARG A 518 -11.36 4.36 1.23
CA ARG A 518 -11.56 5.71 1.76
C ARG A 518 -11.75 6.66 0.59
N ALA A 519 -12.97 6.71 0.06
CA ALA A 519 -13.35 7.57 -1.06
C ALA A 519 -13.64 9.03 -0.64
N GLU A 520 -13.33 9.44 0.60
CA GLU A 520 -13.85 10.69 1.18
C GLU A 520 -12.77 11.64 1.75
N ASP A 521 -11.47 11.42 1.50
CA ASP A 521 -10.39 12.18 2.19
C ASP A 521 -9.48 13.04 1.29
N ASP A 522 -9.74 13.12 -0.02
CA ASP A 522 -8.84 13.80 -0.99
C ASP A 522 -8.55 15.27 -0.62
N GLU A 523 -9.54 16.04 -0.18
CA GLU A 523 -9.36 17.47 0.16
C GLU A 523 -8.41 17.66 1.36
N TRP A 524 -8.54 16.82 2.37
CA TRP A 524 -7.68 16.89 3.55
C TRP A 524 -6.25 16.42 3.25
N GLU A 525 -6.09 15.35 2.46
CA GLU A 525 -4.75 14.91 2.03
C GLU A 525 -4.04 16.02 1.22
N LEU A 526 -4.78 16.79 0.43
CA LEU A 526 -4.25 17.96 -0.30
C LEU A 526 -3.79 19.08 0.65
N GLU A 527 -4.54 19.38 1.71
CA GLU A 527 -4.12 20.38 2.69
C GLU A 527 -2.81 19.99 3.38
N VAL A 528 -2.70 18.74 3.83
CA VAL A 528 -1.48 18.21 4.47
C VAL A 528 -0.32 18.22 3.48
N ALA A 529 -0.55 17.80 2.24
CA ALA A 529 0.45 17.82 1.17
C ALA A 529 0.95 19.24 0.86
N SER A 530 0.03 20.21 0.75
CA SER A 530 0.33 21.62 0.51
C SER A 530 1.21 22.20 1.63
N ALA A 531 0.81 21.97 2.88
CA ALA A 531 1.54 22.45 4.06
C ALA A 531 2.97 21.92 4.10
N ALA A 532 3.13 20.62 3.91
CA ALA A 532 4.43 19.98 3.95
C ALA A 532 5.30 20.38 2.73
N ALA A 533 4.71 20.64 1.56
CA ALA A 533 5.43 21.07 0.36
C ALA A 533 5.96 22.50 0.52
N GLY A 534 5.13 23.43 0.99
CA GLY A 534 5.56 24.80 1.28
C GLY A 534 6.65 24.86 2.36
N ALA A 535 6.53 24.03 3.40
CA ALA A 535 7.56 23.91 4.43
C ALA A 535 8.89 23.38 3.86
N LEU A 536 8.83 22.36 3.00
CA LEU A 536 10.01 21.75 2.39
C LEU A 536 10.80 22.75 1.53
N GLU A 537 10.10 23.59 0.77
CA GLU A 537 10.73 24.59 -0.09
C GLU A 537 11.59 25.57 0.72
N ALA A 538 11.05 26.08 1.83
CA ALA A 538 11.73 27.07 2.68
C ALA A 538 12.80 26.49 3.61
N GLU A 539 12.75 25.19 3.90
CA GLU A 539 13.55 24.59 4.97
C GLU A 539 15.02 24.39 4.63
N LYS A 540 15.90 24.63 5.60
CA LYS A 540 17.37 24.51 5.46
C LYS A 540 17.96 23.41 6.34
N GLU A 541 17.25 23.04 7.41
CA GLU A 541 17.73 22.00 8.32
C GLU A 541 17.52 20.60 7.71
N GLU A 542 18.61 19.86 7.55
CA GLU A 542 18.61 18.54 6.90
C GLU A 542 17.65 17.54 7.55
N GLU A 543 17.56 17.54 8.89
CA GLU A 543 16.66 16.63 9.61
C GLU A 543 15.18 16.91 9.31
N ILE A 544 14.83 18.19 9.18
CA ILE A 544 13.46 18.61 8.86
C ILE A 544 13.15 18.28 7.40
N VAL A 545 14.08 18.56 6.48
CA VAL A 545 13.98 18.18 5.06
C VAL A 545 13.78 16.67 4.93
N TYR A 546 14.53 15.85 5.68
CA TYR A 546 14.37 14.41 5.66
C TYR A 546 12.97 13.96 6.11
N ARG A 547 12.45 14.52 7.21
CA ARG A 547 11.10 14.18 7.72
C ARG A 547 10.02 14.57 6.71
N LEU A 548 10.10 15.76 6.13
CA LEU A 548 9.17 16.22 5.09
C LEU A 548 9.28 15.38 3.82
N ALA A 549 10.49 15.00 3.38
CA ALA A 549 10.67 14.11 2.24
C ALA A 549 10.06 12.71 2.49
N CYS A 550 10.20 12.17 3.71
CA CYS A 550 9.53 10.93 4.09
C CYS A 550 8.00 11.08 4.12
N ALA A 551 7.48 12.22 4.60
CA ALA A 551 6.06 12.50 4.57
C ALA A 551 5.52 12.55 3.12
N MET A 552 6.24 13.22 2.21
CA MET A 552 5.92 13.23 0.77
C MET A 552 5.93 11.83 0.18
N ALA A 553 6.94 11.02 0.52
CA ALA A 553 7.02 9.64 0.07
C ALA A 553 5.80 8.82 0.52
N HIS A 554 5.36 8.96 1.76
CA HIS A 554 4.15 8.29 2.27
C HIS A 554 2.86 8.78 1.59
N LEU A 555 2.76 10.07 1.28
CA LEU A 555 1.61 10.64 0.56
C LEU A 555 1.55 10.22 -0.91
N LEU A 556 2.68 9.92 -1.55
CA LEU A 556 2.75 9.55 -2.97
C LEU A 556 2.81 8.04 -3.22
N TYR A 557 3.56 7.31 -2.40
CA TYR A 557 3.73 5.87 -2.61
C TYR A 557 2.40 5.14 -2.40
N CYS A 558 2.07 4.25 -3.35
CA CYS A 558 0.77 3.60 -3.43
C CYS A 558 -0.47 4.53 -3.38
N VAL A 559 -0.35 5.78 -3.84
CA VAL A 559 -1.49 6.71 -3.92
C VAL A 559 -2.56 6.20 -4.89
N PRO A 560 -3.87 6.27 -4.54
CA PRO A 560 -4.94 5.79 -5.42
C PRO A 560 -4.93 6.44 -6.81
N LYS A 561 -5.31 5.66 -7.83
CA LYS A 561 -5.51 6.19 -9.19
C LYS A 561 -6.60 7.28 -9.13
N GLY A 562 -6.31 8.45 -9.69
CA GLY A 562 -7.22 9.60 -9.70
C GLY A 562 -7.09 10.55 -8.52
N SER A 563 -6.22 10.27 -7.53
CA SER A 563 -5.94 11.23 -6.45
C SER A 563 -5.36 12.53 -7.02
N ALA A 564 -5.78 13.66 -6.45
CA ALA A 564 -5.27 14.98 -6.82
C ALA A 564 -3.90 15.32 -6.21
N VAL A 565 -3.45 14.56 -5.20
CA VAL A 565 -2.19 14.82 -4.45
C VAL A 565 -0.96 14.91 -5.36
N PRO A 566 -0.73 13.99 -6.32
CA PRO A 566 0.41 14.09 -7.24
C PRO A 566 0.38 15.36 -8.10
N GLY A 567 -0.80 15.71 -8.63
CA GLY A 567 -0.98 16.92 -9.43
C GLY A 567 -0.65 18.18 -8.64
N LEU A 568 -1.14 18.29 -7.41
CA LEU A 568 -0.81 19.38 -6.51
C LEU A 568 0.69 19.46 -6.21
N MET A 569 1.33 18.33 -5.85
CA MET A 569 2.77 18.30 -5.55
C MET A 569 3.63 18.70 -6.76
N SER A 570 3.18 18.36 -7.98
CA SER A 570 3.83 18.83 -9.21
C SER A 570 3.69 20.33 -9.39
N VAL A 571 2.50 20.90 -9.15
CA VAL A 571 2.27 22.36 -9.27
C VAL A 571 3.06 23.15 -8.22
N LEU A 572 3.20 22.61 -7.01
CA LEU A 572 4.00 23.20 -5.93
C LEU A 572 5.51 23.01 -6.12
N GLY A 573 5.95 22.39 -7.21
CA GLY A 573 7.38 22.24 -7.53
C GLY A 573 8.15 21.37 -6.53
N VAL A 574 7.50 20.34 -5.94
CA VAL A 574 8.12 19.49 -4.92
C VAL A 574 9.38 18.79 -5.43
N LYS A 575 9.36 18.33 -6.68
CA LYS A 575 10.50 17.66 -7.32
C LYS A 575 11.70 18.62 -7.43
N GLU A 576 11.46 19.81 -7.97
CA GLU A 576 12.44 20.87 -8.17
C GLU A 576 13.02 21.34 -6.84
N ALA A 577 12.17 21.50 -5.83
CA ALA A 577 12.58 21.83 -4.47
C ALA A 577 13.54 20.77 -3.91
N MET A 578 13.22 19.48 -4.03
CA MET A 578 14.08 18.39 -3.56
C MET A 578 15.39 18.29 -4.34
N GLU A 579 15.35 18.39 -5.67
CA GLU A 579 16.55 18.42 -6.51
C GLU A 579 17.48 19.56 -6.11
N LYS A 580 16.92 20.75 -5.88
CA LYS A 580 17.66 21.91 -5.38
C LYS A 580 18.33 21.60 -4.02
N LYS A 581 17.62 21.00 -3.05
CA LYS A 581 18.22 20.62 -1.76
C LYS A 581 19.40 19.65 -1.91
N VAL A 582 19.32 18.72 -2.87
CA VAL A 582 20.37 17.73 -3.15
C VAL A 582 21.57 18.37 -3.85
N VAL A 583 21.34 19.24 -4.83
CA VAL A 583 22.39 19.87 -5.65
C VAL A 583 23.14 20.96 -4.88
N GLU A 584 22.44 21.80 -4.13
CA GLU A 584 23.05 22.91 -3.37
C GLU A 584 23.78 22.45 -2.09
N GLN A 585 23.97 21.14 -1.88
CA GLN A 585 24.56 20.54 -0.67
C GLN A 585 23.89 20.96 0.65
N SER A 586 22.65 21.45 0.60
CA SER A 586 21.85 21.74 1.81
C SER A 586 21.53 20.46 2.58
N VAL A 587 21.54 19.32 1.89
CA VAL A 587 21.45 17.98 2.46
C VAL A 587 22.78 17.25 2.26
N LYS A 588 23.39 16.75 3.33
CA LYS A 588 24.68 16.06 3.28
C LYS A 588 24.52 14.53 3.26
N GLY A 589 23.60 13.98 4.03
CA GLY A 589 23.42 12.53 4.18
C GLY A 589 22.95 11.82 2.92
N ASP A 590 23.63 10.73 2.56
CA ASP A 590 23.32 9.95 1.36
C ASP A 590 21.91 9.35 1.39
N LYS A 591 21.45 8.95 2.58
CA LYS A 591 20.09 8.44 2.78
C LYS A 591 19.05 9.50 2.44
N VAL A 592 19.23 10.74 2.89
CA VAL A 592 18.29 11.84 2.65
C VAL A 592 18.26 12.18 1.15
N LYS A 593 19.44 12.28 0.51
CA LYS A 593 19.53 12.50 -0.94
C LYS A 593 18.83 11.39 -1.74
N ALA A 594 18.98 10.14 -1.30
CA ALA A 594 18.35 9.01 -1.98
C ALA A 594 16.83 9.05 -1.85
N VAL A 595 16.28 9.33 -0.65
CA VAL A 595 14.83 9.52 -0.47
C VAL A 595 14.31 10.67 -1.33
N CYS A 596 14.99 11.82 -1.34
CA CYS A 596 14.60 12.96 -2.19
C CYS A 596 14.53 12.58 -3.68
N ARG A 597 15.51 11.82 -4.18
CA ARG A 597 15.51 11.34 -5.58
C ARG A 597 14.36 10.37 -5.84
N GLU A 598 14.16 9.39 -4.95
CA GLU A 598 13.08 8.41 -5.11
C GLU A 598 11.68 9.06 -5.05
N VAL A 599 11.49 10.11 -4.25
CA VAL A 599 10.22 10.87 -4.24
C VAL A 599 9.92 11.45 -5.61
N GLY A 600 10.92 12.01 -6.29
CA GLY A 600 10.75 12.51 -7.67
C GLY A 600 10.34 11.42 -8.67
N ILE A 601 10.89 10.20 -8.51
CA ILE A 601 10.53 9.04 -9.35
C ILE A 601 9.08 8.61 -9.08
N VAL A 602 8.69 8.51 -7.80
CA VAL A 602 7.32 8.12 -7.41
C VAL A 602 6.32 9.19 -7.84
N LEU A 603 6.63 10.47 -7.70
CA LEU A 603 5.77 11.56 -8.17
C LEU A 603 5.55 11.48 -9.69
N ALA A 604 6.61 11.30 -10.48
CA ALA A 604 6.48 11.13 -11.93
C ALA A 604 5.58 9.95 -12.28
N LYS A 605 5.77 8.80 -11.61
CA LYS A 605 4.93 7.62 -11.85
C LYS A 605 3.47 7.85 -11.44
N SER A 606 3.25 8.61 -10.36
CA SER A 606 1.91 8.95 -9.89
C SER A 606 1.15 9.82 -10.90
N LEU A 607 1.85 10.74 -11.58
CA LEU A 607 1.27 11.59 -12.62
C LEU A 607 0.88 10.79 -13.87
N GLU A 608 1.76 9.88 -14.33
CA GLU A 608 1.45 8.97 -15.44
C GLU A 608 0.18 8.14 -15.19
N MET A 609 -0.06 7.74 -13.94
CA MET A 609 -1.26 6.99 -13.56
C MET A 609 -2.55 7.81 -13.69
N GLY A 610 -2.47 9.14 -13.53
CA GLY A 610 -3.62 10.05 -13.56
C GLY A 610 -4.06 10.44 -14.98
N GLU A 611 -3.14 10.45 -15.95
CA GLU A 611 -3.40 10.88 -17.32
C GLU A 611 -4.14 9.85 -18.19
N GLY A 612 -4.28 8.61 -17.72
CA GLY A 612 -4.93 7.50 -18.45
C GLY A 612 -6.44 7.38 -18.23
N ASN A 613 -7.20 8.47 -18.42
CA ASN A 613 -8.66 8.48 -18.35
C ASN A 613 -9.31 8.71 -19.72
#